data_AF-A0A6C1QGP3-F1
#
_entry.id   AF-A0A6C1QGP3-F1
#
_cell.length_a   1.000
_cell.length_b   1.000
_cell.length_c   1.000
_cell.angle_alpha   90.00
_cell.angle_beta   90.00
_cell.angle_gamma   90.00
#
_symmetry.space_group_name_H-M   'P 1'
#
loop_
_entity.id
_entity.type
_entity.pdbx_description
1 polymer ?
#
loop_
_entity_poly.entity_id
_entity_poly.type
_entity_poly.pdbx_seq_one_letter_code
_entity_poly.pdbx_strand_id
1 'polypeptide(L)'
;MKRTCLRKNTNTNENSKHGVPSDLFKTNYLRMKILKINLMICCFFVAACGPGPGEDTREKREIPDTVVIQEKEPVVDDEFDMAEALKEYYKQQEPEWEEAFRREHTSRNSLDYHGDYKGTLPCADCEGIMTKISLNLDYTFRMTRRYLGKDDREYVIEGTFSWEECGNIIRLNELDKPNQYHVGELALFKLDMDGNRIIGDLAHKYTLVKQ
;
A
#
# COMPACT_ATOMS: atom_id res chain seq x y z
N MET A 1 6.89 16.09 -0.52
CA MET A 1 7.49 14.73 -0.49
C MET A 1 6.41 13.78 0.00
N LYS A 2 5.82 12.96 -0.88
CA LYS A 2 4.89 11.89 -0.46
C LYS A 2 5.76 10.78 0.15
N ARG A 3 5.59 10.45 1.44
CA ARG A 3 6.28 9.29 2.02
C ARG A 3 5.46 8.07 1.67
N THR A 4 5.85 7.36 0.62
CA THR A 4 5.18 6.13 0.20
C THR A 4 5.22 5.14 1.37
N CYS A 5 4.04 4.61 1.73
CA CYS A 5 3.86 3.61 2.78
C CYS A 5 4.36 2.24 2.33
N LEU A 6 5.64 2.17 1.94
CA LEU A 6 6.31 0.92 1.61
C LEU A 6 6.62 0.18 2.91
N ARG A 7 6.24 -1.09 2.94
CA ARG A 7 6.79 -2.06 3.89
C ARG A 7 8.31 -2.03 3.72
N LYS A 8 9.04 -1.47 4.69
CA LYS A 8 10.50 -1.64 4.75
C LYS A 8 10.75 -3.13 4.99
N ASN A 9 10.93 -3.87 3.91
CA ASN A 9 11.24 -5.28 3.95
C ASN A 9 12.70 -5.40 4.39
N THR A 10 12.94 -5.67 5.67
CA THR A 10 14.27 -6.05 6.16
C THR A 10 14.51 -7.49 5.70
N ASN A 11 15.18 -7.66 4.54
CA ASN A 11 15.72 -8.93 4.01
C ASN A 11 16.41 -9.74 5.14
N THR A 12 16.29 -11.05 5.30
CA THR A 12 16.46 -12.17 4.34
C THR A 12 15.87 -13.46 4.94
N ASN A 13 15.09 -14.23 4.18
CA ASN A 13 15.40 -15.62 3.78
C ASN A 13 14.22 -16.17 2.95
N GLU A 14 14.56 -16.80 1.84
CA GLU A 14 13.64 -17.42 0.90
C GLU A 14 12.99 -18.67 1.49
N ASN A 15 11.85 -19.05 0.90
CA ASN A 15 11.09 -20.28 1.09
C ASN A 15 10.04 -20.33 2.22
N SER A 16 8.85 -19.82 1.89
CA SER A 16 7.59 -20.43 2.30
C SER A 16 6.56 -20.23 1.20
N LYS A 17 6.56 -21.12 0.21
CA LYS A 17 5.46 -21.27 -0.74
C LYS A 17 4.24 -21.76 0.04
N HIS A 18 3.23 -20.93 0.25
CA HIS A 18 1.82 -21.31 0.33
C HIS A 18 1.00 -20.09 -0.12
N GLY A 19 0.80 -19.98 -1.43
CA GLY A 19 -0.05 -18.96 -2.03
C GLY A 19 -1.52 -19.34 -1.87
N VAL A 20 -2.33 -18.40 -1.42
CA VAL A 20 -3.80 -18.48 -1.50
C VAL A 20 -4.20 -18.01 -2.92
N PRO A 21 -5.07 -18.71 -3.67
CA PRO A 21 -5.35 -18.37 -5.07
C PRO A 21 -6.12 -17.05 -5.22
N SER A 22 -5.61 -16.15 -6.06
CA SER A 22 -6.16 -14.84 -6.42
C SER A 22 -7.32 -14.85 -7.42
N ASP A 23 -7.96 -16.00 -7.66
CA ASP A 23 -8.85 -16.19 -8.81
C ASP A 23 -10.34 -15.90 -8.56
N LEU A 24 -10.73 -15.61 -7.32
CA LEU A 24 -12.13 -15.31 -6.97
C LEU A 24 -12.53 -13.83 -7.13
N PHE A 25 -11.57 -12.90 -7.26
CA PHE A 25 -11.87 -11.47 -7.36
C PHE A 25 -11.97 -10.94 -8.80
N LYS A 26 -11.46 -11.67 -9.81
CA LYS A 26 -11.46 -11.22 -11.22
C LYS A 26 -12.82 -11.32 -11.90
N THR A 27 -13.69 -12.23 -11.46
CA THR A 27 -14.95 -12.53 -12.17
C THR A 27 -16.04 -11.47 -11.96
N ASN A 28 -16.03 -10.74 -10.84
CA ASN A 28 -17.03 -9.70 -10.55
C ASN A 28 -16.69 -8.34 -11.19
N TYR A 29 -15.40 -8.00 -11.32
CA TYR A 29 -14.99 -6.72 -11.91
C TYR A 29 -15.23 -6.64 -13.42
N LEU A 30 -15.05 -7.76 -14.14
CA LEU A 30 -15.28 -7.82 -15.59
C LEU A 30 -16.77 -7.76 -15.93
N ARG A 31 -17.64 -8.30 -15.07
CA ARG A 31 -19.10 -8.29 -15.25
C ARG A 31 -19.71 -6.89 -15.07
N MET A 32 -19.13 -6.05 -14.21
CA MET A 32 -19.57 -4.66 -14.04
C MET A 32 -19.10 -3.71 -15.16
N LYS A 33 -17.96 -3.98 -15.82
CA LYS A 33 -17.46 -3.12 -16.90
C LYS A 33 -18.23 -3.26 -18.22
N ILE A 34 -18.68 -4.47 -18.56
CA ILE A 34 -19.46 -4.73 -19.79
C ILE A 34 -20.84 -4.03 -19.74
N LEU A 35 -21.42 -3.86 -18.54
CA LEU A 35 -22.72 -3.20 -18.36
C LEU A 35 -22.67 -1.67 -18.57
N LYS A 36 -21.52 -1.03 -18.36
CA LYS A 36 -21.35 0.44 -18.54
C LYS A 36 -20.99 0.85 -19.97
N ILE A 37 -20.37 -0.02 -20.76
CA ILE A 37 -19.98 0.26 -22.15
C ILE A 37 -21.20 0.26 -23.09
N ASN A 38 -22.19 -0.60 -22.85
CA ASN A 38 -23.40 -0.65 -23.69
C ASN A 38 -24.34 0.55 -23.55
N LEU A 39 -24.23 1.35 -22.48
CA LEU A 39 -25.06 2.54 -22.29
C LEU A 39 -24.54 3.76 -23.08
N MET A 40 -23.29 3.74 -23.56
CA MET A 40 -22.62 4.88 -24.21
C MET A 40 -22.63 4.83 -25.75
N ILE A 41 -23.07 3.72 -26.36
CA ILE A 41 -23.02 3.53 -27.83
C ILE A 41 -24.33 3.93 -28.53
N CYS A 42 -25.45 4.10 -27.82
CA CYS A 42 -26.74 4.46 -28.46
C CYS A 42 -26.87 5.94 -28.87
N CYS A 43 -25.98 6.85 -28.46
CA CYS A 43 -26.15 8.28 -28.71
C CYS A 43 -25.47 8.80 -29.99
N PHE A 44 -24.72 7.97 -30.74
CA PHE A 44 -23.90 8.45 -31.86
C PHE A 44 -24.46 8.18 -33.27
N PHE A 45 -25.66 7.59 -33.43
CA PHE A 45 -26.15 7.13 -34.75
C PHE A 45 -27.33 7.90 -35.37
N VAL A 46 -27.74 9.07 -34.87
CA VAL A 46 -28.83 9.85 -35.50
C VAL A 46 -28.46 11.33 -35.64
N ALA A 47 -27.70 11.69 -36.68
CA ALA A 47 -27.75 13.00 -37.34
C ALA A 47 -26.72 13.12 -38.49
N ALA A 48 -27.07 12.68 -39.70
CA ALA A 48 -26.50 13.23 -40.93
C ALA A 48 -27.37 12.84 -42.14
N CYS A 49 -28.37 13.65 -42.45
CA CYS A 49 -29.08 13.63 -43.72
C CYS A 49 -28.99 15.03 -44.33
N GLY A 50 -28.40 15.15 -45.53
CA GLY A 50 -28.25 16.39 -46.29
C GLY A 50 -27.68 16.11 -47.70
N PRO A 51 -28.30 16.56 -48.81
CA PRO A 51 -28.03 16.02 -50.16
C PRO A 51 -27.22 16.91 -51.12
N GLY A 52 -26.46 16.24 -52.02
CA GLY A 52 -26.10 16.62 -53.41
C GLY A 52 -24.90 17.56 -53.67
N PRO A 53 -24.42 17.75 -54.92
CA PRO A 53 -24.58 16.96 -56.17
C PRO A 53 -23.28 16.82 -57.06
N GLY A 54 -23.36 16.05 -58.17
CA GLY A 54 -22.53 16.13 -59.42
C GLY A 54 -21.32 15.17 -59.53
N GLU A 55 -21.27 14.13 -60.38
CA GLU A 55 -20.90 14.09 -61.84
C GLU A 55 -19.62 14.89 -62.19
N ASP A 56 -18.64 14.47 -63.00
CA ASP A 56 -18.32 13.37 -63.92
C ASP A 56 -16.80 13.60 -64.23
N THR A 57 -15.89 12.63 -64.29
CA THR A 57 -15.44 12.01 -65.54
C THR A 57 -14.19 11.17 -65.30
N ARG A 58 -14.15 10.07 -66.03
CA ARG A 58 -13.12 9.03 -66.09
C ARG A 58 -12.03 9.45 -67.09
N GLU A 59 -10.79 9.61 -66.65
CA GLU A 59 -9.62 9.63 -67.54
C GLU A 59 -8.76 8.38 -67.29
N LYS A 60 -8.73 7.49 -68.29
CA LYS A 60 -7.80 6.36 -68.37
C LYS A 60 -6.44 6.90 -68.77
N ARG A 61 -5.40 6.63 -67.97
CA ARG A 61 -4.02 6.66 -68.47
C ARG A 61 -3.29 5.38 -68.08
N GLU A 62 -2.57 4.90 -69.08
CA GLU A 62 -2.01 3.56 -69.24
C GLU A 62 -0.89 3.26 -68.23
N ILE A 63 -0.77 1.99 -67.87
CA ILE A 63 0.29 1.41 -67.04
C ILE A 63 1.42 1.00 -67.99
N PRO A 64 2.63 1.58 -67.91
CA PRO A 64 3.82 0.94 -68.45
C PRO A 64 4.49 0.05 -67.40
N ASP A 65 5.04 -1.04 -67.93
CA ASP A 65 5.52 -2.23 -67.25
C ASP A 65 6.59 -1.99 -66.18
N THR A 66 6.43 -2.75 -65.08
CA THR A 66 7.48 -3.43 -64.31
C THR A 66 8.84 -2.72 -64.21
N VAL A 67 9.04 -1.99 -63.11
CA VAL A 67 10.39 -1.74 -62.60
C VAL A 67 10.66 -2.70 -61.45
N VAL A 68 11.65 -3.55 -61.69
CA VAL A 68 12.22 -4.55 -60.80
C VAL A 68 12.65 -3.91 -59.48
N ILE A 69 12.17 -4.52 -58.40
CA ILE A 69 12.53 -4.24 -57.02
C ILE A 69 14.00 -4.66 -56.84
N GLN A 70 14.91 -3.73 -56.52
CA GLN A 70 16.17 -4.10 -55.88
C GLN A 70 15.94 -4.12 -54.39
N GLU A 71 15.99 -5.32 -53.83
CA GLU A 71 16.03 -5.61 -52.41
C GLU A 71 17.21 -4.88 -51.78
N LYS A 72 16.90 -3.89 -50.95
CA LYS A 72 17.78 -3.53 -49.86
C LYS A 72 17.02 -3.85 -48.59
N GLU A 73 17.28 -5.03 -48.03
CA GLU A 73 16.89 -5.32 -46.66
C GLU A 73 17.47 -4.20 -45.78
N PRO A 74 16.63 -3.44 -45.06
CA PRO A 74 17.14 -2.58 -44.03
C PRO A 74 17.68 -3.48 -42.93
N VAL A 75 19.00 -3.50 -42.78
CA VAL A 75 19.66 -4.00 -41.58
C VAL A 75 19.22 -3.10 -40.43
N VAL A 76 18.19 -3.54 -39.70
CA VAL A 76 17.80 -2.99 -38.40
C VAL A 76 18.60 -3.75 -37.35
N ASP A 77 19.84 -3.31 -37.17
CA ASP A 77 20.64 -3.64 -35.98
C ASP A 77 20.10 -2.82 -34.82
N ASP A 78 18.93 -3.19 -34.30
CA ASP A 78 18.45 -2.79 -32.98
C ASP A 78 17.45 -3.85 -32.55
N GLU A 79 17.95 -4.85 -31.82
CA GLU A 79 17.12 -5.69 -30.97
C GLU A 79 16.52 -4.77 -29.89
N PHE A 80 15.49 -4.01 -30.26
CA PHE A 80 14.66 -3.28 -29.31
C PHE A 80 13.93 -4.35 -28.51
N ASP A 81 14.52 -4.71 -27.36
CA ASP A 81 13.98 -5.69 -26.44
C ASP A 81 12.60 -5.20 -25.98
N MET A 82 11.56 -5.66 -26.68
CA MET A 82 10.17 -5.37 -26.38
C MET A 82 9.80 -5.84 -24.96
N ALA A 83 10.53 -6.80 -24.39
CA ALA A 83 10.34 -7.20 -23.01
C ALA A 83 10.96 -6.18 -22.04
N GLU A 84 12.07 -5.52 -22.38
CA GLU A 84 12.64 -4.42 -21.59
C GLU A 84 11.77 -3.16 -21.68
N ALA A 85 11.28 -2.81 -22.87
CA ALA A 85 10.35 -1.70 -23.06
C ALA A 85 8.99 -1.93 -22.36
N LEU A 86 8.46 -3.16 -22.35
CA LEU A 86 7.27 -3.51 -21.57
C LEU A 86 7.56 -3.50 -20.06
N LYS A 87 8.72 -3.99 -19.61
CA LYS A 87 9.13 -3.89 -18.20
C LYS A 87 9.22 -2.43 -17.76
N GLU A 88 9.76 -1.54 -18.58
CA GLU A 88 9.84 -0.11 -18.29
C GLU A 88 8.47 0.57 -18.32
N TYR A 89 7.60 0.19 -19.27
CA TYR A 89 6.20 0.62 -19.32
C TYR A 89 5.40 0.20 -18.08
N TYR A 90 5.54 -1.05 -17.61
CA TYR A 90 4.88 -1.53 -16.40
C TYR A 90 5.52 -0.99 -15.11
N LYS A 91 6.80 -0.59 -15.13
CA LYS A 91 7.50 0.09 -14.03
C LYS A 91 7.00 1.52 -13.81
N GLN A 92 6.54 2.20 -14.86
CA GLN A 92 5.94 3.53 -14.78
C GLN A 92 4.47 3.52 -14.33
N GLN A 93 3.83 2.35 -14.35
CA GLN A 93 2.45 2.12 -13.94
C GLN A 93 2.39 1.51 -12.53
N GLU A 94 3.16 2.01 -11.57
CA GLU A 94 2.92 1.68 -10.16
C GLU A 94 1.54 2.25 -9.81
N PRO A 95 0.52 1.42 -9.53
CA PRO A 95 -0.84 1.89 -9.64
C PRO A 95 -1.18 2.84 -8.51
N GLU A 96 -1.46 4.10 -8.84
CA GLU A 96 -1.98 5.11 -7.90
C GLU A 96 -3.20 4.59 -7.11
N TRP A 97 -3.97 3.68 -7.72
CA TRP A 97 -5.10 3.02 -7.08
C TRP A 97 -4.67 2.06 -5.95
N GLU A 98 -3.50 1.43 -6.02
CA GLU A 98 -2.97 0.52 -4.98
C GLU A 98 -2.41 1.30 -3.79
N GLU A 99 -1.84 2.50 -4.01
CA GLU A 99 -1.44 3.38 -2.91
C GLU A 99 -2.65 4.02 -2.22
N ALA A 100 -3.66 4.44 -2.99
CA ALA A 100 -4.92 4.94 -2.43
C ALA A 100 -5.64 3.86 -1.59
N PHE A 101 -5.76 2.65 -2.14
CA PHE A 101 -6.34 1.50 -1.44
C PHE A 101 -5.59 1.17 -0.14
N ARG A 102 -4.25 1.14 -0.18
CA ARG A 102 -3.42 0.90 1.02
C ARG A 102 -3.60 1.98 2.10
N ARG A 103 -3.85 3.24 1.73
CA ARG A 103 -4.13 4.32 2.70
C ARG A 103 -5.51 4.22 3.34
N GLU A 104 -6.48 3.63 2.66
CA GLU A 104 -7.80 3.39 3.24
C GLU A 104 -7.76 2.23 4.24
N HIS A 105 -6.98 1.18 3.95
CA HIS A 105 -6.86 -0.02 4.79
C HIS A 105 -5.68 0.05 5.78
N THR A 106 -5.78 0.98 6.73
CA THR A 106 -4.79 1.12 7.81
C THR A 106 -5.37 0.70 9.16
N SER A 107 -4.50 0.45 10.13
CA SER A 107 -4.90 0.12 11.52
C SER A 107 -5.78 1.22 12.12
N ARG A 108 -5.46 2.48 11.85
CA ARG A 108 -6.23 3.65 12.28
C ARG A 108 -7.68 3.61 11.83
N ASN A 109 -7.94 3.12 10.62
CA ASN A 109 -9.27 3.13 10.02
C ASN A 109 -10.02 1.81 10.26
N SER A 110 -9.32 0.72 10.50
CA SER A 110 -9.89 -0.63 10.45
C SER A 110 -10.06 -1.28 11.83
N LEU A 111 -9.31 -0.83 12.84
CA LEU A 111 -9.29 -1.46 14.16
C LEU A 111 -10.03 -0.63 15.20
N ASP A 112 -10.72 -1.29 16.12
CA ASP A 112 -11.14 -0.70 17.39
C ASP A 112 -9.95 -0.70 18.37
N TYR A 113 -9.03 0.24 18.17
CA TYR A 113 -7.77 0.31 18.92
C TYR A 113 -7.90 1.08 20.24
N HIS A 114 -9.04 1.71 20.54
CA HIS A 114 -9.23 2.39 21.81
C HIS A 114 -9.40 1.38 22.95
N GLY A 115 -8.87 1.70 24.13
CA GLY A 115 -8.95 0.83 25.31
C GLY A 115 -7.63 0.66 26.05
N ASP A 116 -7.63 -0.32 26.95
CA ASP A 116 -6.53 -0.56 27.89
C ASP A 116 -5.64 -1.70 27.43
N TYR A 117 -4.34 -1.44 27.39
CA TYR A 117 -3.31 -2.39 26.98
C TYR A 117 -2.35 -2.65 28.13
N LYS A 118 -1.96 -3.91 28.35
CA LYS A 118 -1.06 -4.29 29.44
C LYS A 118 0.00 -5.29 28.97
N GLY A 119 1.20 -5.16 29.54
CA GLY A 119 2.29 -6.12 29.35
C GLY A 119 3.49 -5.79 30.25
N THR A 120 4.50 -6.66 30.25
CA THR A 120 5.75 -6.44 30.98
C THR A 120 6.89 -6.33 29.98
N LEU A 121 7.37 -5.10 29.78
CA LEU A 121 8.45 -4.82 28.83
C LEU A 121 9.81 -5.17 29.44
N PRO A 122 10.80 -5.62 28.64
CA PRO A 122 12.15 -5.87 29.12
C PRO A 122 12.81 -4.62 29.72
N CYS A 123 13.62 -4.85 30.74
CA CYS A 123 14.34 -3.82 31.48
C CYS A 123 15.82 -4.19 31.52
N ALA A 124 16.71 -3.19 31.38
CA ALA A 124 18.14 -3.44 31.34
C ALA A 124 18.73 -3.82 32.70
N ASP A 125 18.21 -3.23 33.78
CA ASP A 125 18.75 -3.33 35.13
C ASP A 125 17.67 -3.68 36.18
N CYS A 126 16.52 -4.16 35.75
CA CYS A 126 15.41 -4.59 36.59
C CYS A 126 14.71 -5.82 36.00
N GLU A 127 13.79 -6.44 36.73
CA GLU A 127 13.13 -7.68 36.30
C GLU A 127 12.19 -7.47 35.09
N GLY A 128 11.67 -6.25 34.95
CA GLY A 128 10.79 -5.84 33.87
C GLY A 128 10.02 -4.57 34.21
N ILE A 129 9.40 -3.98 33.21
CA ILE A 129 8.57 -2.77 33.37
C ILE A 129 7.13 -3.14 33.09
N MET A 130 6.34 -3.34 34.14
CA MET A 130 4.90 -3.52 34.00
C MET A 130 4.32 -2.23 33.45
N THR A 131 3.78 -2.31 32.25
CA THR A 131 3.30 -1.17 31.47
C THR A 131 1.80 -1.33 31.22
N LYS A 132 1.05 -0.27 31.50
CA LYS A 132 -0.35 -0.11 31.10
C LYS A 132 -0.47 1.13 30.23
N ILE A 133 -1.23 1.06 29.15
CA ILE A 133 -1.54 2.20 28.28
C ILE A 133 -3.03 2.20 28.01
N SER A 134 -3.72 3.27 28.37
CA SER A 134 -5.10 3.55 28.00
C SER A 134 -5.11 4.51 26.82
N LEU A 135 -5.73 4.13 25.71
CA LEU A 135 -5.90 4.99 24.53
C LEU A 135 -7.36 5.47 24.44
N ASN A 136 -7.58 6.78 24.54
CA ASN A 136 -8.91 7.36 24.53
C ASN A 136 -9.36 7.80 23.13
N LEU A 137 -10.67 8.01 22.96
CA LEU A 137 -11.29 8.42 21.69
C LEU A 137 -10.87 9.82 21.23
N ASP A 138 -10.50 10.69 22.17
CA ASP A 138 -10.10 12.08 21.96
C ASP A 138 -8.60 12.24 21.67
N TYR A 139 -7.91 11.16 21.31
CA TYR A 139 -6.46 11.11 21.07
C TYR A 139 -5.60 11.41 22.31
N THR A 140 -6.16 11.30 23.51
CA THR A 140 -5.38 11.31 24.75
C THR A 140 -4.96 9.89 25.17
N PHE A 141 -3.90 9.79 25.95
CA PHE A 141 -3.51 8.53 26.58
C PHE A 141 -3.17 8.71 28.06
N ARG A 142 -3.23 7.60 28.78
CA ARG A 142 -2.67 7.46 30.12
C ARG A 142 -1.77 6.24 30.17
N MET A 143 -0.51 6.45 30.50
CA MET A 143 0.48 5.39 30.66
C MET A 143 0.84 5.23 32.14
N THR A 144 0.87 4.00 32.62
CA THR A 144 1.38 3.66 33.97
C THR A 144 2.52 2.67 33.85
N ARG A 145 3.62 2.93 34.57
CA ARG A 145 4.81 2.06 34.62
C ARG A 145 5.14 1.71 36.05
N ARG A 146 5.49 0.44 36.28
CA ARG A 146 6.08 -0.04 37.54
C ARG A 146 7.34 -0.84 37.23
N TYR A 147 8.46 -0.43 37.83
CA TYR A 147 9.77 -1.07 37.64
C TYR A 147 9.92 -2.23 38.63
N LEU A 148 9.73 -3.45 38.13
CA LEU A 148 9.75 -4.65 38.95
C LEU A 148 11.15 -4.92 39.50
N GLY A 149 11.24 -5.26 40.79
CA GLY A 149 12.52 -5.52 41.48
C GLY A 149 13.30 -4.27 41.90
N LYS A 150 12.74 -3.06 41.71
CA LYS A 150 13.34 -1.80 42.22
C LYS A 150 12.53 -1.22 43.38
N ASP A 151 11.29 -0.84 43.14
CA ASP A 151 10.33 -0.36 44.14
C ASP A 151 8.89 -0.62 43.69
N ASP A 152 7.93 -0.36 44.58
CA ASP A 152 6.50 -0.52 44.29
C ASP A 152 5.84 0.76 43.76
N ARG A 153 6.61 1.78 43.38
CA ARG A 153 6.05 3.04 42.90
C ARG A 153 5.53 2.89 41.47
N GLU A 154 4.35 3.47 41.25
CA GLU A 154 3.81 3.63 39.92
C GLU A 154 4.14 5.03 39.38
N TYR A 155 4.64 5.07 38.15
CA TYR A 155 4.90 6.29 37.40
C TYR A 155 3.79 6.47 36.38
N VAL A 156 3.08 7.59 36.48
CA VAL A 156 1.96 7.93 35.60
C VAL A 156 2.38 9.04 34.65
N ILE A 157 2.07 8.86 33.36
CA ILE A 157 2.29 9.85 32.31
C ILE A 157 0.98 9.98 31.54
N GLU A 158 0.51 11.20 31.37
CA GLU A 158 -0.72 11.52 30.63
C GLU A 158 -0.40 12.52 29.54
N GLY A 159 -1.15 12.46 28.45
CA GLY A 159 -0.85 13.30 27.29
C GLY A 159 -1.64 12.93 26.06
N THR A 160 -1.06 13.22 24.90
CA THR A 160 -1.67 13.02 23.58
C THR A 160 -0.88 12.04 22.74
N PHE A 161 -1.55 11.34 21.84
CA PHE A 161 -0.89 10.53 20.83
C PHE A 161 -1.23 10.97 19.42
N SER A 162 -0.27 10.82 18.53
CA SER A 162 -0.40 11.12 17.10
C SER A 162 -0.18 9.88 16.26
N TRP A 163 -0.84 9.82 15.11
CA TRP A 163 -0.63 8.76 14.13
C TRP A 163 0.46 9.18 13.14
N GLU A 164 1.34 8.24 12.79
CA GLU A 164 2.21 8.39 11.63
C GLU A 164 1.38 8.39 10.34
N GLU A 165 1.97 8.96 9.27
CA GLU A 165 1.31 9.16 7.96
C GLU A 165 0.64 7.90 7.40
N CYS A 166 1.26 6.74 7.63
CA CYS A 166 0.75 5.45 7.15
C CYS A 166 -0.32 4.80 8.04
N GLY A 167 -0.76 5.45 9.13
CA GLY A 167 -1.91 5.01 9.92
C GLY A 167 -1.76 3.67 10.64
N ASN A 168 -0.54 3.16 10.83
CA ASN A 168 -0.26 1.89 11.51
C ASN A 168 0.55 2.05 12.81
N ILE A 169 1.09 3.24 13.05
CA ILE A 169 1.96 3.53 14.19
C ILE A 169 1.41 4.74 14.91
N ILE A 170 1.33 4.63 16.24
CA ILE A 170 1.08 5.76 17.13
C ILE A 170 2.38 6.20 17.81
N ARG A 171 2.49 7.49 18.09
CA ARG A 171 3.54 8.13 18.88
C ARG A 171 2.91 8.76 20.10
N LEU A 172 3.43 8.43 21.28
CA LEU A 172 3.05 9.12 22.53
C LEU A 172 3.89 10.40 22.66
N ASN A 173 3.26 11.57 22.65
CA ASN A 173 3.95 12.85 22.40
C ASN A 173 4.77 13.34 23.61
N GLU A 174 4.41 12.96 24.82
CA GLU A 174 5.00 13.39 26.09
C GLU A 174 6.15 12.48 26.54
N LEU A 175 6.61 11.59 25.65
CA LEU A 175 7.70 10.65 25.93
C LEU A 175 8.82 10.79 24.91
N ASP A 176 10.05 10.65 25.40
CA ASP A 176 11.22 10.52 24.55
C ASP A 176 11.26 9.19 23.81
N LYS A 177 12.06 9.15 22.74
CA LYS A 177 12.28 7.91 22.01
C LYS A 177 12.91 6.83 22.92
N PRO A 178 12.45 5.56 22.79
CA PRO A 178 11.51 5.09 21.79
C PRO A 178 10.07 5.22 22.33
N ASN A 179 9.24 6.10 21.73
CA ASN A 179 7.87 6.40 22.15
C ASN A 179 6.79 5.91 21.17
N GLN A 180 7.19 5.09 20.20
CA GLN A 180 6.29 4.60 19.15
C GLN A 180 5.82 3.17 19.41
N TYR A 181 4.59 2.89 18.97
CA TYR A 181 3.95 1.59 18.99
C TYR A 181 3.27 1.32 17.64
N HIS A 182 3.48 0.15 17.07
CA HIS A 182 2.66 -0.33 15.96
C HIS A 182 1.35 -0.88 16.52
N VAL A 183 0.23 -0.38 16.00
CA VAL A 183 -1.11 -0.82 16.40
C VAL A 183 -1.46 -2.08 15.62
N GLY A 184 -1.87 -3.13 16.31
CA GLY A 184 -2.39 -4.34 15.70
C GLY A 184 -3.71 -4.73 16.35
N GLU A 185 -4.34 -5.77 15.81
CA GLU A 185 -5.56 -6.30 16.39
C GLU A 185 -5.32 -6.74 17.83
N LEU A 186 -6.05 -6.12 18.76
CA LEU A 186 -5.97 -6.36 20.21
C LEU A 186 -4.57 -6.19 20.83
N ALA A 187 -3.64 -5.49 20.17
CA ALA A 187 -2.27 -5.38 20.65
C ALA A 187 -1.57 -4.08 20.23
N LEU A 188 -0.64 -3.63 21.09
CA LEU A 188 0.35 -2.60 20.78
C LEU A 188 1.75 -3.23 20.80
N PHE A 189 2.47 -3.09 19.69
CA PHE A 189 3.84 -3.59 19.57
C PHE A 189 4.82 -2.43 19.75
N LYS A 190 5.59 -2.45 20.83
CA LYS A 190 6.63 -1.46 21.10
C LYS A 190 7.69 -1.50 19.99
N LEU A 191 8.00 -0.34 19.42
CA LEU A 191 9.04 -0.20 18.39
C LEU A 191 10.40 0.14 18.98
N ASP A 192 11.45 -0.10 18.20
CA ASP A 192 12.83 0.28 18.55
C ASP A 192 13.06 1.80 18.42
N MET A 193 14.33 2.23 18.59
CA MET A 193 14.74 3.65 18.49
C MET A 193 14.52 4.27 17.11
N ASP A 194 14.55 3.45 16.08
CA ASP A 194 14.43 3.85 14.68
C ASP A 194 12.98 3.73 14.17
N GLY A 195 12.08 3.22 15.01
CA GLY A 195 10.67 3.02 14.67
C GLY A 195 10.42 1.74 13.87
N ASN A 196 11.32 0.76 13.93
CA ASN A 196 11.10 -0.56 13.31
C ASN A 196 10.49 -1.55 14.30
N ARG A 197 9.87 -2.60 13.74
CA ARG A 197 9.39 -3.74 14.52
C ARG A 197 10.59 -4.48 15.10
N ILE A 198 10.56 -4.73 16.40
CA ILE A 198 11.49 -5.64 17.06
C ILE A 198 11.18 -7.06 16.57
N ILE A 199 12.20 -7.76 16.08
CA ILE A 199 12.13 -9.11 15.53
C ILE A 199 12.99 -10.09 16.35
N GLY A 200 12.86 -11.39 16.07
CA GLY A 200 13.58 -12.46 16.77
C GLY A 200 12.83 -13.01 17.97
N ASP A 201 13.47 -13.91 18.72
CA ASP A 201 12.84 -14.72 19.76
C ASP A 201 12.21 -13.90 20.89
N LEU A 202 12.72 -12.69 21.13
CA LEU A 202 12.26 -11.81 22.20
C LEU A 202 11.19 -10.81 21.76
N ALA A 203 10.78 -10.79 20.49
CA ALA A 203 9.81 -9.84 19.95
C ALA A 203 8.48 -9.83 20.73
N HIS A 204 8.03 -11.00 21.18
CA HIS A 204 6.79 -11.15 21.96
C HIS A 204 6.84 -10.38 23.29
N LYS A 205 8.01 -10.20 23.91
CA LYS A 205 8.18 -9.44 25.17
C LYS A 205 7.90 -7.95 25.01
N TYR A 206 7.90 -7.45 23.77
CA TYR A 206 7.64 -6.05 23.43
C TYR A 206 6.17 -5.79 23.03
N THR A 207 5.26 -6.69 23.43
CA THR A 207 3.83 -6.60 23.11
C THR A 207 3.02 -6.24 24.35
N LEU A 208 2.10 -5.28 24.21
CA LEU A 208 1.06 -5.00 25.19
C LEU A 208 -0.27 -5.49 24.61
N VAL A 209 -1.01 -6.29 25.38
CA VAL A 209 -2.25 -6.93 24.92
C VAL A 209 -3.45 -6.15 25.47
N LYS A 210 -4.47 -5.94 24.64
CA LYS A 210 -5.74 -5.31 25.03
C LYS A 210 -6.41 -6.17 26.12
N GLN A 211 -6.95 -5.52 27.16
CA GLN A 211 -7.61 -6.19 28.29
C GLN A 211 -9.10 -6.38 28.05
#